data_AF-A0A0W8DMQ7-F1
#
_entry.id   AF-A0A0W8DMQ7-F1
#
_cell.length_a   1.000
_cell.length_b   1.000
_cell.length_c   1.000
_cell.angle_alpha   90.00
_cell.angle_beta   90.00
_cell.angle_gamma   90.00
#
_symmetry.space_group_name_H-M   'P 1'
#
loop_
_entity.id
_entity.type
_entity.pdbx_description
1 polymer ?
#
loop_
_entity_poly.entity_id
_entity_poly.type
_entity_poly.pdbx_seq_one_letter_code
_entity_poly.pdbx_strand_id
1 'polypeptide(L)'
;MFSRYGIDLSCAADIVPGSATFRIDSKTKIKDIFKCSGIHFIGSFNEYYVACELNVPSQEKITLLEIVDIKLDGSVLSPLSGVHVELNFQLNTTLATVSIRNSQLQASAVEIRTANITMDDHSAVNVSAQGLKFGPGYNSWTSMGGSYGGIGGASLTPAHRKCEDVPPNDFFRVVGDVSADSANFRGYGSGGGNDESRGGGRIRLVAQENVEINGSLLANGGDACTDCYDSAGAGGSIIVVAKERVHGNATVQANGGEPSNFNGDEFTGGGGGGGGGGGRIVFDSKNAEELGPARVEAYGGGLSSDKNTAIGWCQLGGDGTILKLQHSTKDNGGLDGSEESGRGFDDSKALGYVGPSSLQEHDLFGLTLIGADVSFSNALTMVHELEVEARGALSLDKFSELKFREQVNIQTEASTKIEGFLQPLGKPLDGGNRPDDIPLISVISKKDVELRPQTVEMGQVELRVKANGTCFLDMPFDTPFLRLSISAVNVSIPNVNSGPVLECKEIELQADPSACNSLRASTHDTQPYSINVFASNLATFGNISAGSMILCSGNNMTLEGAVSSSWLGCGSGIGPGKSDVSGEASGGAGHGGRGGNVLPGSTGGGAAYDISKEILMQQYMCYLQEKA
;
A
#
# COMPACT_ATOMS: atom_id res chain seq x y z
N MET A 1 54.96 -19.85 -54.78
CA MET A 1 55.04 -18.42 -55.15
C MET A 1 53.63 -17.86 -55.01
N PHE A 2 53.51 -16.76 -54.27
CA PHE A 2 52.31 -16.22 -53.63
C PHE A 2 51.25 -15.58 -54.56
N SER A 3 50.08 -15.35 -53.95
CA SER A 3 49.03 -14.32 -54.24
C SER A 3 48.00 -14.65 -55.33
N ARG A 4 46.70 -14.37 -55.16
CA ARG A 4 45.96 -13.64 -54.11
C ARG A 4 44.48 -14.04 -54.18
N TYR A 5 43.89 -14.45 -53.05
CA TYR A 5 42.45 -14.43 -52.81
C TYR A 5 42.07 -12.98 -52.45
N GLY A 6 41.10 -12.42 -53.17
CA GLY A 6 40.43 -11.16 -52.78
C GLY A 6 39.28 -11.47 -51.85
N ILE A 7 39.41 -11.05 -50.58
CA ILE A 7 38.34 -11.01 -49.59
C ILE A 7 37.80 -9.59 -49.65
N ASP A 8 36.55 -9.41 -50.07
CA ASP A 8 35.84 -8.14 -49.92
C ASP A 8 35.40 -8.01 -48.46
N LEU A 9 36.12 -7.15 -47.73
CA LEU A 9 35.87 -6.82 -46.33
C LEU A 9 35.32 -5.38 -46.25
N SER A 10 34.19 -5.25 -45.55
CA SER A 10 33.75 -4.10 -44.75
C SER A 10 33.51 -2.74 -45.42
N CYS A 11 32.24 -2.33 -45.47
CA CYS A 11 31.88 -0.93 -45.21
C CYS A 11 32.02 -0.67 -43.71
N ALA A 12 33.10 -0.01 -43.31
CA ALA A 12 33.30 0.47 -41.96
C ALA A 12 32.33 1.64 -41.68
N ALA A 13 31.63 1.56 -40.56
CA ALA A 13 31.02 2.73 -39.94
C ALA A 13 32.12 3.71 -39.52
N ASP A 14 31.92 5.00 -39.78
CA ASP A 14 32.86 6.05 -39.43
C ASP A 14 33.05 6.14 -37.91
N ILE A 15 34.17 5.62 -37.41
CA ILE A 15 34.66 5.90 -36.06
C ILE A 15 35.41 7.23 -36.15
N VAL A 16 34.76 8.32 -35.75
CA VAL A 16 35.43 9.61 -35.55
C VAL A 16 36.42 9.47 -34.38
N PRO A 17 37.73 9.67 -34.58
CA PRO A 17 38.71 9.56 -33.50
C PRO A 17 38.46 10.66 -32.46
N GLY A 18 38.00 10.27 -31.27
CA GLY A 18 37.74 11.18 -30.14
C GLY A 18 36.29 11.23 -29.66
N SER A 19 35.34 10.57 -30.32
CA SER A 19 33.94 10.48 -29.87
C SER A 19 33.59 9.03 -29.57
N ALA A 20 33.46 8.70 -28.29
CA ALA A 20 32.99 7.42 -27.77
C ALA A 20 31.45 7.27 -27.91
N THR A 21 30.91 7.66 -29.05
CA THR A 21 29.47 7.62 -29.35
C THR A 21 29.16 6.49 -30.30
N PHE A 22 28.18 5.66 -29.99
CA PHE A 22 27.63 4.65 -30.90
C PHE A 22 26.17 5.00 -31.19
N ARG A 23 25.78 5.00 -32.46
CA ARG A 23 24.44 5.38 -32.90
C ARG A 23 23.72 4.18 -33.52
N ILE A 24 22.51 3.94 -33.04
CA ILE A 24 21.52 3.02 -33.59
C ILE A 24 20.45 3.88 -34.26
N ASP A 25 20.31 3.73 -35.58
CA ASP A 25 19.33 4.47 -36.38
C ASP A 25 18.70 3.57 -37.45
N SER A 26 17.84 4.13 -38.30
CA SER A 26 17.15 3.41 -39.39
C SER A 26 18.03 2.57 -40.33
N LYS A 27 19.36 2.79 -40.36
CA LYS A 27 20.31 1.98 -41.15
C LYS A 27 20.86 0.79 -40.38
N THR A 28 20.74 0.78 -39.06
CA THR A 28 21.22 -0.29 -38.19
C THR A 28 20.29 -1.49 -38.25
N LYS A 29 20.84 -2.66 -38.59
CA LYS A 29 20.09 -3.92 -38.50
C LYS A 29 20.21 -4.49 -37.10
N ILE A 30 19.07 -4.77 -36.47
CA ILE A 30 19.02 -5.28 -35.09
C ILE A 30 19.85 -6.57 -34.90
N LYS A 31 19.88 -7.46 -35.90
CA LYS A 31 20.67 -8.70 -35.89
C LYS A 31 22.19 -8.50 -35.86
N ASP A 32 22.67 -7.34 -36.30
CA ASP A 32 24.10 -7.04 -36.36
C ASP A 32 24.63 -6.51 -35.02
N ILE A 33 23.72 -6.00 -34.17
CA ILE A 33 24.06 -5.34 -32.90
C ILE A 33 23.64 -6.15 -31.67
N PHE A 34 22.84 -7.20 -31.83
CA PHE A 34 22.42 -8.09 -30.74
C PHE A 34 22.90 -9.52 -30.95
N LYS A 35 23.42 -10.14 -29.89
CA LYS A 35 23.72 -11.57 -29.84
C LYS A 35 22.79 -12.25 -28.86
N CYS A 36 22.00 -13.19 -29.37
CA CYS A 36 21.02 -13.92 -28.57
C CYS A 36 21.59 -15.23 -28.01
N SER A 37 21.14 -15.58 -26.82
CA SER A 37 21.39 -16.85 -26.16
C SER A 37 20.70 -18.02 -26.88
N GLY A 38 20.94 -19.24 -26.38
CA GLY A 38 20.04 -20.36 -26.67
C GLY A 38 18.65 -20.13 -26.06
N ILE A 39 17.70 -21.00 -26.43
CA ILE A 39 16.34 -20.96 -25.90
C ILE A 39 16.36 -21.44 -24.43
N HIS A 40 15.72 -20.66 -23.56
CA HIS A 40 15.56 -20.94 -22.14
C HIS A 40 14.08 -21.09 -21.78
N PHE A 41 13.77 -21.93 -20.79
CA PHE A 41 12.40 -22.05 -20.26
C PHE A 41 12.08 -20.91 -19.29
N ILE A 42 10.83 -20.43 -19.33
CA ILE A 42 10.24 -19.54 -18.32
C ILE A 42 9.39 -20.38 -17.36
N GLY A 43 9.92 -20.64 -16.17
CA GLY A 43 9.22 -21.39 -15.13
C GLY A 43 8.68 -22.73 -15.63
N SER A 44 7.44 -23.06 -15.26
CA SER A 44 6.71 -24.28 -15.63
C SER A 44 5.65 -24.06 -16.72
N PHE A 45 5.63 -22.90 -17.40
CA PHE A 45 4.50 -22.44 -18.21
C PHE A 45 4.56 -22.82 -19.70
N ASN A 46 5.43 -23.77 -20.09
CA ASN A 46 5.69 -24.11 -21.51
C ASN A 46 6.04 -22.91 -22.39
N GLU A 47 6.55 -21.84 -21.79
CA GLU A 47 7.01 -20.65 -22.49
C GLU A 47 8.52 -20.53 -22.43
N TYR A 48 9.05 -19.84 -23.44
CA TYR A 48 10.47 -19.83 -23.74
C TYR A 48 10.95 -18.43 -24.01
N TYR A 49 12.20 -18.14 -23.66
CA TYR A 49 12.83 -16.87 -23.99
C TYR A 49 14.23 -17.04 -24.55
N VAL A 50 14.69 -16.01 -25.26
CA VAL A 50 16.08 -15.78 -25.59
C VAL A 50 16.51 -14.42 -25.01
N ALA A 51 17.69 -14.39 -24.40
CA ALA A 51 18.31 -13.16 -23.95
C ALA A 51 19.24 -12.64 -25.04
N CYS A 52 18.94 -11.47 -25.58
CA CYS A 52 19.69 -10.81 -26.64
C CYS A 52 20.48 -9.65 -26.05
N GLU A 53 21.79 -9.86 -25.92
CA GLU A 53 22.72 -8.88 -25.37
C GLU A 53 23.24 -7.96 -26.47
N LEU A 54 23.27 -6.66 -26.19
CA LEU A 54 23.95 -5.69 -27.05
C LEU A 54 25.42 -6.09 -27.20
N ASN A 55 25.88 -6.19 -28.44
CA ASN A 55 27.24 -6.53 -28.80
C ASN A 55 27.70 -5.62 -29.93
N VAL A 56 28.35 -4.52 -29.56
CA VAL A 56 28.85 -3.49 -30.50
C VAL A 56 30.36 -3.28 -30.36
N PRO A 57 31.06 -2.80 -31.41
CA PRO A 57 32.49 -2.57 -31.33
C PRO A 57 32.86 -1.58 -30.23
N SER A 58 33.90 -1.90 -29.44
CA SER A 58 34.39 -1.05 -28.35
C SER A 58 33.34 -0.66 -27.30
N GLN A 59 32.37 -1.55 -27.02
CA GLN A 59 31.26 -1.32 -26.07
C GLN A 59 31.70 -0.77 -24.70
N GLU A 60 32.83 -1.27 -24.17
CA GLU A 60 33.39 -0.83 -22.88
C GLU A 60 33.83 0.65 -22.86
N LYS A 61 34.11 1.20 -24.04
CA LYS A 61 34.60 2.58 -24.21
C LYS A 61 33.49 3.55 -24.57
N ILE A 62 32.25 3.09 -24.78
CA ILE A 62 31.13 3.94 -25.17
C ILE A 62 30.78 4.87 -24.00
N THR A 63 30.77 6.17 -24.28
CA THR A 63 30.28 7.23 -23.40
C THR A 63 28.84 7.60 -23.71
N LEU A 64 28.42 7.42 -24.97
CA LEU A 64 27.06 7.73 -25.42
C LEU A 64 26.53 6.68 -26.39
N LEU A 65 25.43 6.01 -26.05
CA LEU A 65 24.63 5.20 -26.96
C LEU A 65 23.39 6.00 -27.37
N GLU A 66 23.30 6.37 -28.64
CA GLU A 66 22.13 7.07 -29.19
C GLU A 66 21.21 6.08 -29.93
N ILE A 67 19.93 6.05 -29.59
CA ILE A 67 18.87 5.35 -30.32
C ILE A 67 17.97 6.41 -30.92
N VAL A 68 18.02 6.60 -32.24
CA VAL A 68 17.42 7.77 -32.90
C VAL A 68 16.66 7.39 -34.17
N ASP A 69 15.43 7.88 -34.31
CA ASP A 69 14.59 7.71 -35.48
C ASP A 69 14.43 6.24 -35.92
N ILE A 70 14.24 5.33 -34.96
CA ILE A 70 14.14 3.89 -35.22
C ILE A 70 13.09 3.20 -34.34
N LYS A 71 12.42 2.20 -34.95
CA LYS A 71 11.68 1.16 -34.22
C LYS A 71 12.57 -0.08 -34.10
N LEU A 72 13.03 -0.37 -32.88
CA LEU A 72 13.71 -1.60 -32.54
C LEU A 72 12.68 -2.65 -32.13
N ASP A 73 12.38 -3.54 -33.08
CA ASP A 73 11.45 -4.65 -32.88
C ASP A 73 12.23 -5.95 -32.60
N GLY A 74 12.21 -6.38 -31.34
CA GLY A 74 12.88 -7.58 -30.85
C GLY A 74 12.31 -8.87 -31.44
N SER A 75 11.06 -8.89 -31.92
CA SER A 75 10.45 -10.10 -32.50
C SER A 75 11.27 -10.69 -33.66
N VAL A 76 12.00 -9.84 -34.38
CA VAL A 76 12.89 -10.20 -35.50
C VAL A 76 14.10 -11.05 -35.07
N LEU A 77 14.44 -11.01 -33.77
CA LEU A 77 15.50 -11.82 -33.16
C LEU A 77 14.99 -13.16 -32.63
N SER A 78 13.68 -13.37 -32.59
CA SER A 78 13.10 -14.60 -32.08
C SER A 78 13.44 -15.79 -32.99
N PRO A 79 13.95 -16.92 -32.44
CA PRO A 79 14.31 -18.09 -33.25
C PRO A 79 13.09 -18.85 -33.76
N LEU A 80 11.95 -18.75 -33.06
CA LEU A 80 10.70 -19.47 -33.34
C LEU A 80 9.51 -18.62 -32.89
N SER A 81 8.36 -18.80 -33.54
CA SER A 81 7.12 -18.16 -33.07
C SER A 81 6.81 -18.54 -31.62
N GLY A 82 6.41 -17.55 -30.82
CA GLY A 82 6.08 -17.74 -29.40
C GLY A 82 7.28 -17.73 -28.45
N VAL A 83 8.52 -17.57 -28.92
CA VAL A 83 9.69 -17.37 -28.04
C VAL A 83 9.85 -15.89 -27.72
N HIS A 84 9.80 -15.55 -26.43
CA HIS A 84 10.02 -14.20 -25.90
C HIS A 84 11.44 -13.72 -26.17
N VAL A 85 11.58 -12.42 -26.44
CA VAL A 85 12.88 -11.80 -26.66
C VAL A 85 13.13 -10.76 -25.58
N GLU A 86 14.26 -10.91 -24.89
CA GLU A 86 14.76 -9.92 -23.93
C GLU A 86 15.88 -9.11 -24.59
N LEU A 87 15.69 -7.80 -24.75
CA LEU A 87 16.73 -6.89 -25.23
C LEU A 87 17.49 -6.32 -24.04
N ASN A 88 18.78 -6.68 -23.93
CA ASN A 88 19.64 -6.29 -22.82
C ASN A 88 20.72 -5.32 -23.31
N PHE A 89 20.63 -4.08 -22.86
CA PHE A 89 21.60 -3.01 -23.10
C PHE A 89 22.52 -2.91 -21.88
N GLN A 90 23.51 -3.80 -21.82
CA GLN A 90 24.51 -3.81 -20.77
C GLN A 90 25.70 -2.94 -21.16
N LEU A 91 25.75 -1.71 -20.63
CA LEU A 91 26.85 -0.77 -20.86
C LEU A 91 27.67 -0.53 -19.59
N ASN A 92 28.77 0.20 -19.73
CA ASN A 92 29.59 0.60 -18.59
C ASN A 92 28.78 1.57 -17.70
N THR A 93 28.44 1.10 -16.50
CA THR A 93 27.55 1.80 -15.59
C THR A 93 28.15 3.05 -14.95
N THR A 94 29.45 3.31 -15.11
CA THR A 94 30.10 4.54 -14.58
C THR A 94 30.46 5.54 -15.67
N LEU A 95 30.25 5.20 -16.95
CA LEU A 95 30.72 6.01 -18.08
C LEU A 95 29.63 6.28 -19.11
N ALA A 96 28.81 5.27 -19.43
CA ALA A 96 27.93 5.33 -20.59
C ALA A 96 26.63 6.07 -20.26
N THR A 97 26.15 6.84 -21.22
CA THR A 97 24.79 7.41 -21.22
C THR A 97 24.01 6.79 -22.35
N VAL A 98 22.74 6.43 -22.11
CA VAL A 98 21.81 6.00 -23.17
C VAL A 98 20.84 7.15 -23.45
N SER A 99 20.71 7.53 -24.72
CA SER A 99 19.76 8.55 -25.17
C SER A 99 18.82 7.97 -26.22
N ILE A 100 17.53 7.99 -25.93
CA ILE A 100 16.46 7.49 -26.80
C ILE A 100 15.67 8.69 -27.31
N ARG A 101 15.69 8.89 -28.63
CA ARG A 101 15.08 10.05 -29.28
C ARG A 101 14.21 9.65 -30.46
N ASN A 102 12.97 10.10 -30.50
CA ASN A 102 11.98 9.77 -31.53
C ASN A 102 12.02 8.27 -31.93
N SER A 103 12.07 7.38 -30.93
CA SER A 103 12.34 5.96 -31.13
C SER A 103 11.41 5.06 -30.33
N GLN A 104 11.16 3.86 -30.85
CA GLN A 104 10.33 2.87 -30.19
C GLN A 104 11.12 1.58 -29.94
N LEU A 105 11.16 1.12 -28.69
CA LEU A 105 11.70 -0.19 -28.33
C LEU A 105 10.55 -1.13 -28.02
N GLN A 106 10.45 -2.23 -28.77
CA GLN A 106 9.39 -3.22 -28.63
C GLN A 106 10.00 -4.62 -28.49
N ALA A 107 9.74 -5.29 -27.38
CA ALA A 107 10.19 -6.65 -27.09
C ALA A 107 9.36 -7.23 -25.93
N SER A 108 9.61 -8.49 -25.55
CA SER A 108 9.01 -9.06 -24.33
C SER A 108 9.62 -8.46 -23.07
N ALA A 109 10.95 -8.28 -23.07
CA ALA A 109 11.61 -7.47 -22.06
C ALA A 109 12.60 -6.50 -22.68
N VAL A 110 12.73 -5.32 -22.06
CA VAL A 110 13.77 -4.35 -22.35
C VAL A 110 14.48 -4.00 -21.04
N GLU A 111 15.77 -4.29 -20.98
CA GLU A 111 16.63 -3.99 -19.84
C GLU A 111 17.78 -3.08 -20.26
N ILE A 112 17.90 -1.93 -19.60
CA ILE A 112 18.96 -0.95 -19.84
C ILE A 112 19.74 -0.73 -18.57
N ARG A 113 21.06 -0.99 -18.61
CA ARG A 113 21.98 -0.77 -17.50
C ARG A 113 23.13 0.14 -17.91
N THR A 114 23.24 1.30 -17.30
CA THR A 114 24.16 2.36 -17.76
C THR A 114 24.45 3.38 -16.64
N ALA A 115 25.20 4.46 -16.91
CA ALA A 115 25.41 5.54 -15.95
C ALA A 115 24.20 6.48 -15.91
N ASN A 116 23.73 6.95 -17.06
CA ASN A 116 22.57 7.83 -17.21
C ASN A 116 21.63 7.36 -18.33
N ILE A 117 20.32 7.56 -18.16
CA ILE A 117 19.30 7.28 -19.19
C ILE A 117 18.53 8.56 -19.47
N THR A 118 18.36 8.89 -20.76
CA THR A 118 17.52 10.01 -21.22
C THR A 118 16.56 9.52 -22.30
N MET A 119 15.29 9.93 -22.21
CA MET A 119 14.25 9.59 -23.19
C MET A 119 13.36 10.79 -23.47
N ASP A 120 13.24 11.17 -24.75
CA ASP A 120 12.38 12.28 -25.16
C ASP A 120 10.88 11.91 -25.15
N ASP A 121 10.03 12.92 -25.32
CA ASP A 121 8.57 12.84 -25.33
C ASP A 121 7.98 12.08 -26.52
N HIS A 122 8.74 11.94 -27.61
CA HIS A 122 8.35 11.19 -28.81
C HIS A 122 8.77 9.72 -28.77
N SER A 123 9.46 9.30 -27.71
CA SER A 123 9.97 7.93 -27.57
C SER A 123 9.10 7.06 -26.69
N ALA A 124 9.13 5.75 -26.95
CA ALA A 124 8.43 4.77 -26.14
C ALA A 124 9.21 3.47 -25.97
N VAL A 125 9.20 2.92 -24.76
CA VAL A 125 9.50 1.51 -24.51
C VAL A 125 8.16 0.81 -24.31
N ASN A 126 7.76 0.00 -25.30
CA ASN A 126 6.46 -0.64 -25.33
C ASN A 126 6.60 -2.16 -25.33
N VAL A 127 6.27 -2.76 -24.19
CA VAL A 127 6.22 -4.21 -23.98
C VAL A 127 4.79 -4.70 -23.73
N SER A 128 3.78 -3.91 -24.12
CA SER A 128 2.37 -4.24 -23.91
C SER A 128 1.96 -5.46 -24.74
N ALA A 129 1.19 -6.37 -24.12
CA ALA A 129 0.82 -7.67 -24.68
C ALA A 129 2.03 -8.50 -25.20
N GLN A 130 3.21 -8.36 -24.58
CA GLN A 130 4.44 -9.12 -24.91
C GLN A 130 4.94 -10.04 -23.79
N GLY A 131 4.18 -10.11 -22.69
CA GLY A 131 4.38 -11.04 -21.58
C GLY A 131 3.78 -12.40 -21.86
N LEU A 132 3.51 -13.17 -20.79
CA LEU A 132 3.11 -14.56 -20.92
C LEU A 132 1.71 -14.68 -21.51
N LYS A 133 1.54 -15.69 -22.36
CA LYS A 133 0.23 -16.17 -22.83
C LYS A 133 -0.45 -17.05 -21.78
N PHE A 134 0.36 -17.76 -20.99
CA PHE A 134 -0.11 -18.65 -19.93
C PHE A 134 0.59 -18.31 -18.61
N GLY A 135 -0.17 -18.29 -17.52
CA GLY A 135 0.36 -18.00 -16.20
C GLY A 135 -0.70 -18.23 -15.11
N PRO A 136 -0.39 -17.92 -13.85
CA PRO A 136 -1.37 -18.02 -12.77
C PRO A 136 -2.63 -17.20 -13.10
N GLY A 137 -3.80 -17.83 -12.92
CA GLY A 137 -5.09 -17.41 -13.49
C GLY A 137 -5.59 -18.33 -14.62
N TYR A 138 -4.71 -19.10 -15.28
CA TYR A 138 -5.08 -19.98 -16.40
C TYR A 138 -5.55 -21.40 -15.98
N ASN A 139 -5.56 -21.73 -14.69
CA ASN A 139 -5.94 -23.06 -14.17
C ASN A 139 -7.02 -23.00 -13.08
N SER A 140 -7.90 -22.01 -13.15
CA SER A 140 -9.12 -21.96 -12.35
C SER A 140 -10.21 -22.89 -12.88
N TRP A 141 -11.05 -23.36 -11.97
CA TRP A 141 -12.26 -24.13 -12.32
C TRP A 141 -13.27 -23.26 -13.10
N THR A 142 -13.09 -21.93 -13.03
CA THR A 142 -13.82 -20.87 -13.75
C THR A 142 -12.86 -20.12 -14.69
N SER A 143 -13.28 -19.78 -15.92
CA SER A 143 -12.45 -18.95 -16.80
C SER A 143 -12.28 -17.54 -16.19
N MET A 144 -11.08 -16.94 -16.26
CA MET A 144 -10.78 -15.60 -15.73
C MET A 144 -9.67 -14.90 -16.52
N GLY A 145 -9.57 -13.58 -16.35
CA GLY A 145 -8.48 -12.75 -16.84
C GLY A 145 -7.12 -13.11 -16.25
N GLY A 146 -6.07 -12.69 -16.93
CA GLY A 146 -4.70 -12.78 -16.45
C GLY A 146 -4.56 -12.12 -15.08
N SER A 147 -3.75 -12.73 -14.21
CA SER A 147 -3.46 -12.23 -12.87
C SER A 147 -1.97 -11.97 -12.70
N TYR A 148 -1.60 -10.71 -12.53
CA TYR A 148 -0.25 -10.27 -12.21
C TYR A 148 -0.29 -8.88 -11.59
N GLY A 149 0.23 -8.70 -10.37
CA GLY A 149 0.10 -7.43 -9.64
C GLY A 149 -1.28 -7.23 -9.00
N GLY A 150 -2.34 -7.45 -9.78
CA GLY A 150 -3.74 -7.56 -9.37
C GLY A 150 -4.36 -8.88 -9.84
N ILE A 151 -5.55 -9.19 -9.33
CA ILE A 151 -6.31 -10.40 -9.68
C ILE A 151 -7.07 -10.19 -11.00
N GLY A 152 -7.21 -11.23 -11.81
CA GLY A 152 -8.02 -11.18 -13.03
C GLY A 152 -9.52 -11.26 -12.71
N GLY A 153 -10.34 -10.58 -13.51
CA GLY A 153 -11.80 -10.67 -13.44
C GLY A 153 -12.30 -12.05 -13.88
N ALA A 154 -13.46 -12.48 -13.39
CA ALA A 154 -14.12 -13.71 -13.83
C ALA A 154 -14.70 -13.56 -15.23
N SER A 155 -14.72 -14.68 -15.96
CA SER A 155 -15.40 -14.76 -17.24
C SER A 155 -16.84 -15.21 -17.05
N LEU A 156 -17.79 -14.46 -17.62
CA LEU A 156 -19.19 -14.86 -17.68
C LEU A 156 -19.39 -15.88 -18.80
N THR A 157 -19.94 -17.03 -18.45
CA THR A 157 -20.08 -18.19 -19.35
C THR A 157 -21.53 -18.68 -19.36
N PRO A 158 -21.92 -19.60 -20.26
CA PRO A 158 -23.26 -20.20 -20.19
C PRO A 158 -23.58 -20.90 -18.86
N ALA A 159 -22.56 -21.30 -18.09
CA ALA A 159 -22.65 -21.89 -16.75
C ALA A 159 -22.71 -20.82 -15.63
N HIS A 160 -22.02 -19.69 -15.79
CA HIS A 160 -22.02 -18.55 -14.87
C HIS A 160 -22.46 -17.30 -15.64
N ARG A 161 -23.77 -17.12 -15.79
CA ARG A 161 -24.34 -16.15 -16.74
C ARG A 161 -24.35 -14.74 -16.18
N LYS A 162 -24.30 -14.62 -14.86
CA LYS A 162 -24.26 -13.36 -14.14
C LYS A 162 -23.23 -13.45 -13.04
N CYS A 163 -22.82 -12.28 -12.55
CA CYS A 163 -21.83 -12.22 -11.49
C CYS A 163 -22.29 -12.85 -10.18
N GLU A 164 -23.61 -12.93 -9.93
CA GLU A 164 -24.14 -13.63 -8.76
C GLU A 164 -23.94 -15.15 -8.81
N ASP A 165 -23.66 -15.70 -10.00
CA ASP A 165 -23.39 -17.12 -10.17
C ASP A 165 -21.91 -17.45 -9.85
N VAL A 166 -21.02 -16.46 -9.81
CA VAL A 166 -19.57 -16.67 -9.61
C VAL A 166 -19.26 -16.82 -8.12
N PRO A 167 -18.72 -17.98 -7.67
CA PRO A 167 -18.43 -18.18 -6.25
C PRO A 167 -17.33 -17.23 -5.75
N PRO A 168 -17.49 -16.61 -4.55
CA PRO A 168 -16.50 -15.66 -3.99
C PRO A 168 -15.08 -16.22 -3.79
N ASN A 169 -14.93 -17.54 -3.76
CA ASN A 169 -13.66 -18.23 -3.44
C ASN A 169 -13.06 -19.00 -4.63
N ASP A 170 -13.61 -18.87 -5.84
CA ASP A 170 -13.11 -19.57 -7.04
C ASP A 170 -11.97 -18.85 -7.76
N PHE A 171 -11.54 -17.68 -7.24
CA PHE A 171 -10.49 -16.87 -7.83
C PHE A 171 -9.09 -17.28 -7.35
N PHE A 172 -8.10 -17.26 -8.27
CA PHE A 172 -6.71 -17.52 -7.92
C PHE A 172 -6.07 -16.30 -7.29
N ARG A 173 -5.28 -16.51 -6.22
CA ARG A 173 -4.48 -15.47 -5.58
C ARG A 173 -3.56 -14.79 -6.59
N VAL A 174 -3.42 -13.47 -6.46
CA VAL A 174 -2.40 -12.69 -7.18
C VAL A 174 -1.03 -13.33 -6.97
N VAL A 175 -0.37 -13.73 -8.05
CA VAL A 175 1.00 -14.22 -7.94
C VAL A 175 1.93 -13.03 -7.96
N GLY A 176 2.51 -12.76 -6.79
CA GLY A 176 3.65 -11.89 -6.64
C GLY A 176 4.95 -12.68 -6.69
N ASP A 177 5.99 -12.07 -7.25
CA ASP A 177 7.35 -12.47 -6.89
C ASP A 177 7.54 -12.14 -5.41
N VAL A 178 7.55 -13.14 -4.52
CA VAL A 178 7.82 -12.95 -3.07
C VAL A 178 8.98 -13.82 -2.58
N SER A 179 9.39 -14.84 -3.33
CA SER A 179 10.63 -15.57 -3.07
C SER A 179 10.85 -16.51 -4.23
N ALA A 180 12.07 -16.53 -4.78
CA ALA A 180 12.48 -17.48 -5.79
C ALA A 180 12.06 -18.91 -5.43
N ASP A 181 11.06 -19.43 -6.12
CA ASP A 181 10.77 -20.85 -6.23
C ASP A 181 10.26 -21.15 -7.66
N SER A 182 10.17 -22.43 -7.99
CA SER A 182 10.06 -23.10 -9.31
C SER A 182 9.29 -22.44 -10.48
N ALA A 183 8.50 -21.39 -10.27
CA ALA A 183 7.67 -20.73 -11.29
C ALA A 183 8.28 -19.47 -11.94
N ASN A 184 9.44 -18.95 -11.49
CA ASN A 184 10.11 -17.72 -12.00
C ASN A 184 9.60 -17.18 -13.35
N PHE A 185 8.59 -16.31 -13.29
CA PHE A 185 7.89 -15.74 -14.44
C PHE A 185 8.60 -14.48 -14.98
N ARG A 186 9.79 -14.16 -14.43
CA ARG A 186 10.69 -13.11 -14.89
C ARG A 186 10.06 -11.71 -14.96
N GLY A 187 9.02 -11.41 -14.19
CA GLY A 187 8.37 -10.08 -14.22
C GLY A 187 7.33 -9.91 -15.32
N TYR A 188 6.99 -10.97 -16.07
CA TYR A 188 5.95 -10.91 -17.09
C TYR A 188 4.54 -11.04 -16.49
N GLY A 189 3.63 -10.22 -16.98
CA GLY A 189 2.20 -10.41 -16.80
C GLY A 189 1.73 -11.71 -17.44
N SER A 190 0.60 -12.25 -16.96
CA SER A 190 -0.02 -13.48 -17.45
C SER A 190 -1.29 -13.22 -18.27
N GLY A 191 -1.84 -14.25 -18.91
CA GLY A 191 -3.20 -14.27 -19.49
C GLY A 191 -3.19 -14.27 -21.03
N GLY A 192 -4.31 -14.30 -21.76
CA GLY A 192 -5.64 -14.81 -21.45
C GLY A 192 -6.14 -15.78 -22.53
N GLY A 193 -5.22 -16.44 -23.24
CA GLY A 193 -5.49 -17.57 -24.13
C GLY A 193 -4.98 -17.43 -25.58
N ASN A 194 -4.92 -16.20 -26.11
CA ASN A 194 -4.40 -15.91 -27.45
C ASN A 194 -3.21 -14.96 -27.45
N ASP A 195 -2.71 -14.63 -28.65
CA ASP A 195 -1.50 -13.82 -28.81
C ASP A 195 -1.75 -12.32 -28.64
N GLU A 196 -2.99 -11.86 -28.81
CA GLU A 196 -3.38 -10.46 -28.64
C GLU A 196 -3.77 -10.16 -27.19
N SER A 197 -4.25 -11.16 -26.45
CA SER A 197 -4.65 -11.06 -25.04
C SER A 197 -3.53 -11.41 -24.06
N ARG A 198 -2.27 -11.39 -24.50
CA ARG A 198 -1.12 -11.73 -23.64
C ARG A 198 -0.96 -10.75 -22.49
N GLY A 199 -0.33 -11.19 -21.41
CA GLY A 199 0.09 -10.30 -20.34
C GLY A 199 1.10 -9.24 -20.80
N GLY A 200 1.33 -8.22 -19.99
CA GLY A 200 2.35 -7.20 -20.23
C GLY A 200 3.77 -7.73 -20.04
N GLY A 201 4.72 -7.21 -20.79
CA GLY A 201 6.13 -7.56 -20.70
C GLY A 201 6.87 -6.91 -19.52
N ARG A 202 8.21 -6.90 -19.58
CA ARG A 202 9.06 -6.29 -18.54
C ARG A 202 9.89 -5.12 -19.06
N ILE A 203 9.83 -3.99 -18.38
CA ILE A 203 10.74 -2.86 -18.56
C ILE A 203 11.62 -2.75 -17.33
N ARG A 204 12.95 -2.71 -17.51
CA ARG A 204 13.91 -2.49 -16.43
C ARG A 204 14.95 -1.45 -16.82
N LEU A 205 14.92 -0.30 -16.18
CA LEU A 205 15.88 0.79 -16.37
C LEU A 205 16.73 0.92 -15.11
N VAL A 206 18.04 0.79 -15.22
CA VAL A 206 18.99 0.87 -14.09
C VAL A 206 20.11 1.84 -14.43
N ALA A 207 20.17 2.96 -13.72
CA ALA A 207 21.20 3.97 -13.85
C ALA A 207 21.98 4.15 -12.53
N GLN A 208 23.29 4.39 -12.62
CA GLN A 208 24.10 4.75 -11.45
C GLN A 208 23.98 6.22 -11.06
N GLU A 209 23.43 7.05 -11.93
CA GLU A 209 23.19 8.47 -11.66
C GLU A 209 21.70 8.75 -11.89
N ASN A 210 21.34 9.30 -13.05
CA ASN A 210 20.00 9.82 -13.31
C ASN A 210 19.25 9.03 -14.39
N VAL A 211 17.93 9.01 -14.26
CA VAL A 211 16.99 8.56 -15.27
C VAL A 211 16.00 9.70 -15.57
N GLU A 212 16.12 10.28 -16.76
CA GLU A 212 15.22 11.31 -17.28
C GLU A 212 14.29 10.71 -18.34
N ILE A 213 12.98 10.75 -18.11
CA ILE A 213 11.98 10.17 -19.01
C ILE A 213 10.85 11.17 -19.29
N ASN A 214 10.70 11.58 -20.54
CA ASN A 214 9.59 12.42 -20.99
C ASN A 214 8.59 11.69 -21.89
N GLY A 215 8.95 10.50 -22.39
CA GLY A 215 8.11 9.68 -23.26
C GLY A 215 7.23 8.66 -22.52
N SER A 216 7.00 7.49 -23.13
CA SER A 216 6.14 6.44 -22.56
C SER A 216 6.85 5.14 -22.19
N LEU A 217 6.56 4.60 -21.00
CA LEU A 217 6.89 3.23 -20.59
C LEU A 217 5.58 2.44 -20.46
N LEU A 218 5.36 1.48 -21.36
CA LEU A 218 4.08 0.79 -21.50
C LEU A 218 4.27 -0.71 -21.34
N ALA A 219 3.65 -1.30 -20.32
CA ALA A 219 3.62 -2.72 -20.03
C ALA A 219 2.18 -3.19 -19.80
N ASN A 220 1.23 -2.74 -20.61
CA ASN A 220 -0.18 -3.09 -20.46
C ASN A 220 -0.44 -4.54 -20.89
N GLY A 221 -1.43 -5.17 -20.27
CA GLY A 221 -2.00 -6.43 -20.74
C GLY A 221 -2.81 -6.23 -22.01
N GLY A 222 -2.94 -7.29 -22.80
CA GLY A 222 -3.78 -7.30 -24.00
C GLY A 222 -5.25 -7.51 -23.69
N ASP A 223 -6.13 -6.90 -24.47
CA ASP A 223 -7.58 -6.99 -24.27
C ASP A 223 -8.11 -8.40 -24.58
N ALA A 224 -9.25 -8.74 -23.98
CA ALA A 224 -9.97 -9.94 -24.36
C ALA A 224 -10.47 -9.81 -25.81
N CYS A 225 -10.47 -10.92 -26.54
CA CYS A 225 -11.02 -10.94 -27.90
C CYS A 225 -12.54 -10.69 -27.89
N THR A 226 -13.06 -10.13 -28.97
CA THR A 226 -14.49 -9.78 -29.06
C THR A 226 -15.37 -10.95 -29.53
N ASP A 227 -14.78 -12.00 -30.12
CA ASP A 227 -15.46 -13.11 -30.78
C ASP A 227 -14.92 -14.51 -30.42
N CYS A 228 -14.13 -14.63 -29.35
CA CYS A 228 -13.54 -15.89 -28.90
C CYS A 228 -13.69 -16.07 -27.38
N TYR A 229 -13.41 -17.26 -26.82
CA TYR A 229 -13.63 -17.56 -25.39
C TYR A 229 -12.48 -17.13 -24.46
N ASP A 230 -11.58 -16.30 -24.96
CA ASP A 230 -10.38 -15.90 -24.24
C ASP A 230 -10.64 -14.69 -23.34
N SER A 231 -9.86 -14.61 -22.26
CA SER A 231 -9.90 -13.50 -21.31
C SER A 231 -8.78 -12.51 -21.62
N ALA A 232 -8.75 -11.38 -20.92
CA ALA A 232 -7.72 -10.37 -21.10
C ALA A 232 -6.43 -10.72 -20.35
N GLY A 233 -5.31 -10.16 -20.78
CA GLY A 233 -4.01 -10.28 -20.14
C GLY A 233 -3.83 -9.27 -19.00
N ALA A 234 -3.06 -9.64 -17.99
CA ALA A 234 -2.65 -8.74 -16.92
C ALA A 234 -1.59 -7.73 -17.37
N GLY A 235 -1.46 -6.62 -16.65
CA GLY A 235 -0.31 -5.72 -16.77
C GLY A 235 1.02 -6.43 -16.48
N GLY A 236 2.13 -5.84 -16.90
CA GLY A 236 3.48 -6.36 -16.73
C GLY A 236 4.27 -5.66 -15.61
N SER A 237 5.60 -5.70 -15.71
CA SER A 237 6.49 -5.03 -14.73
C SER A 237 7.22 -3.84 -15.33
N ILE A 238 7.25 -2.73 -14.59
CA ILE A 238 8.10 -1.58 -14.89
C ILE A 238 8.95 -1.27 -13.66
N ILE A 239 10.27 -1.36 -13.82
CA ILE A 239 11.24 -1.14 -12.73
C ILE A 239 12.21 -0.06 -13.18
N VAL A 240 12.24 1.07 -12.47
CA VAL A 240 13.15 2.18 -12.74
C VAL A 240 13.98 2.46 -11.49
N VAL A 241 15.28 2.22 -11.59
CA VAL A 241 16.24 2.39 -10.48
C VAL A 241 17.29 3.41 -10.91
N ALA A 242 17.49 4.46 -10.11
CA ALA A 242 18.52 5.46 -10.31
C ALA A 242 19.16 5.81 -8.97
N LYS A 243 20.49 5.74 -8.81
CA LYS A 243 21.08 6.09 -7.50
C LYS A 243 20.95 7.56 -7.13
N GLU A 244 20.74 8.45 -8.09
CA GLU A 244 20.55 9.88 -7.81
C GLU A 244 19.10 10.31 -8.03
N ARG A 245 18.62 10.42 -9.28
CA ARG A 245 17.27 10.96 -9.56
C ARG A 245 16.53 10.16 -10.63
N VAL A 246 15.21 10.02 -10.43
CA VAL A 246 14.25 9.68 -11.49
C VAL A 246 13.33 10.88 -11.69
N HIS A 247 13.32 11.46 -12.88
CA HIS A 247 12.51 12.64 -13.21
C HIS A 247 12.04 12.68 -14.66
N GLY A 248 11.10 13.57 -14.95
CA GLY A 248 10.63 13.87 -16.31
C GLY A 248 9.12 13.65 -16.47
N ASN A 249 8.58 14.13 -17.58
CA ASN A 249 7.15 14.17 -17.85
C ASN A 249 6.64 12.90 -18.56
N ALA A 250 6.92 11.72 -17.99
CA ALA A 250 6.59 10.45 -18.63
C ALA A 250 5.14 9.97 -18.39
N THR A 251 4.66 9.14 -19.32
CA THR A 251 3.50 8.25 -19.11
C THR A 251 4.02 6.85 -18.79
N VAL A 252 3.64 6.29 -17.64
CA VAL A 252 4.06 4.97 -17.18
C VAL A 252 2.82 4.13 -16.87
N GLN A 253 2.61 3.06 -17.63
CA GLN A 253 1.40 2.25 -17.55
C GLN A 253 1.70 0.76 -17.46
N ALA A 254 1.06 0.09 -16.53
CA ALA A 254 1.01 -1.37 -16.45
C ALA A 254 -0.43 -1.81 -16.18
N ASN A 255 -1.39 -1.34 -16.97
CA ASN A 255 -2.80 -1.68 -16.79
C ASN A 255 -3.10 -3.10 -17.30
N GLY A 256 -4.12 -3.74 -16.74
CA GLY A 256 -4.69 -4.97 -17.31
C GLY A 256 -5.54 -4.67 -18.55
N GLY A 257 -5.71 -5.68 -19.42
CA GLY A 257 -6.53 -5.56 -20.62
C GLY A 257 -8.03 -5.65 -20.35
N GLU A 258 -8.83 -5.09 -21.25
CA GLU A 258 -10.28 -4.97 -21.10
C GLU A 258 -11.02 -6.31 -21.24
N PRO A 259 -12.07 -6.55 -20.44
CA PRO A 259 -12.93 -7.74 -20.56
C PRO A 259 -13.70 -7.76 -21.89
N SER A 260 -14.20 -8.94 -22.28
CA SER A 260 -15.12 -9.07 -23.40
C SER A 260 -16.57 -9.00 -22.93
N ASN A 261 -17.43 -8.44 -23.77
CA ASN A 261 -18.86 -8.34 -23.47
C ASN A 261 -19.53 -9.71 -23.51
N PHE A 262 -20.40 -9.97 -22.53
CA PHE A 262 -21.26 -11.16 -22.51
C PHE A 262 -22.73 -10.77 -22.70
N ASN A 263 -23.37 -11.24 -23.77
CA ASN A 263 -24.82 -11.14 -23.90
C ASN A 263 -25.49 -12.44 -23.44
N GLY A 264 -26.04 -12.43 -22.23
CA GLY A 264 -26.71 -13.58 -21.61
C GLY A 264 -28.05 -13.98 -22.25
N ASP A 265 -28.70 -13.08 -23.01
CA ASP A 265 -30.00 -13.34 -23.65
C ASP A 265 -29.83 -13.99 -25.03
N GLU A 266 -28.82 -13.57 -25.79
CA GLU A 266 -28.54 -14.08 -27.12
C GLU A 266 -27.48 -15.20 -27.14
N PHE A 267 -26.78 -15.42 -26.02
CA PHE A 267 -25.56 -16.24 -25.96
C PHE A 267 -24.51 -15.81 -27.01
N THR A 268 -24.41 -14.50 -27.23
CA THR A 268 -23.50 -13.85 -28.19
C THR A 268 -22.52 -12.93 -27.47
N GLY A 269 -21.44 -12.54 -28.14
CA GLY A 269 -20.27 -11.89 -27.54
C GLY A 269 -19.20 -12.91 -27.17
N GLY A 270 -17.92 -12.59 -27.35
CA GLY A 270 -16.77 -13.47 -27.20
C GLY A 270 -16.58 -14.04 -25.80
N GLY A 271 -17.47 -14.92 -25.36
CA GLY A 271 -17.28 -15.77 -24.18
C GLY A 271 -17.25 -15.07 -22.82
N GLY A 272 -17.57 -13.77 -22.74
CA GLY A 272 -17.64 -13.02 -21.48
C GLY A 272 -16.34 -12.97 -20.70
N GLY A 273 -15.19 -13.06 -21.36
CA GLY A 273 -13.85 -13.05 -20.79
C GLY A 273 -13.64 -11.94 -19.77
N GLY A 274 -13.07 -12.28 -18.62
CA GLY A 274 -12.75 -11.32 -17.57
C GLY A 274 -11.56 -10.42 -17.92
N GLY A 275 -11.55 -9.22 -17.35
CA GLY A 275 -10.50 -8.22 -17.49
C GLY A 275 -9.23 -8.64 -16.78
N GLY A 276 -8.09 -8.18 -17.28
CA GLY A 276 -6.79 -8.53 -16.70
C GLY A 276 -6.50 -7.73 -15.43
N GLY A 277 -5.75 -8.30 -14.49
CA GLY A 277 -5.25 -7.56 -13.34
C GLY A 277 -4.21 -6.51 -13.73
N GLY A 278 -4.12 -5.41 -13.00
CA GLY A 278 -3.08 -4.39 -13.18
C GLY A 278 -1.72 -4.87 -12.69
N GLY A 279 -0.64 -4.48 -13.38
CA GLY A 279 0.73 -4.94 -13.17
C GLY A 279 1.47 -4.27 -12.00
N ARG A 280 2.81 -4.20 -12.09
CA ARG A 280 3.68 -3.70 -11.02
C ARG A 280 4.62 -2.62 -11.52
N ILE A 281 4.64 -1.48 -10.82
CA ILE A 281 5.52 -0.35 -11.14
C ILE A 281 6.38 -0.03 -9.91
N VAL A 282 7.69 0.01 -10.08
CA VAL A 282 8.65 0.36 -9.02
C VAL A 282 9.55 1.50 -9.48
N PHE A 283 9.62 2.55 -8.68
CA PHE A 283 10.61 3.61 -8.77
C PHE A 283 11.52 3.59 -7.56
N ASP A 284 12.83 3.58 -7.75
CA ASP A 284 13.83 3.57 -6.69
C ASP A 284 14.87 4.67 -6.96
N SER A 285 14.95 5.66 -6.07
CA SER A 285 15.89 6.78 -6.21
C SER A 285 16.27 7.47 -4.91
N LYS A 286 17.39 8.21 -4.89
CA LYS A 286 17.85 8.95 -3.72
C LYS A 286 17.15 10.31 -3.55
N ASN A 287 17.11 11.10 -4.61
CA ASN A 287 16.59 12.47 -4.56
C ASN A 287 15.18 12.57 -5.14
N ALA A 288 14.25 13.09 -4.33
CA ALA A 288 12.90 13.43 -4.71
C ALA A 288 12.82 14.91 -5.13
N GLU A 289 12.92 15.23 -6.42
CA GLU A 289 12.39 16.50 -6.92
C GLU A 289 11.11 16.27 -7.74
N GLU A 290 10.22 17.27 -7.68
CA GLU A 290 8.75 17.27 -7.78
C GLU A 290 8.12 16.90 -9.15
N LEU A 291 8.88 16.31 -10.08
CA LEU A 291 8.38 15.92 -11.39
C LEU A 291 8.63 14.42 -11.60
N GLY A 292 7.93 13.60 -10.79
CA GLY A 292 7.69 12.21 -11.17
C GLY A 292 6.91 12.15 -12.49
N PRO A 293 6.83 10.99 -13.15
CA PRO A 293 6.05 10.85 -14.39
C PRO A 293 4.65 11.43 -14.18
N ALA A 294 4.19 12.29 -15.10
CA ALA A 294 2.92 13.00 -14.91
C ALA A 294 1.71 12.06 -14.86
N ARG A 295 1.86 10.84 -15.39
CA ARG A 295 0.84 9.81 -15.33
C ARG A 295 1.48 8.45 -15.03
N VAL A 296 1.21 7.92 -13.84
CA VAL A 296 1.59 6.57 -13.43
C VAL A 296 0.33 5.80 -13.08
N GLU A 297 0.09 4.68 -13.75
CA GLU A 297 -1.12 3.86 -13.53
C GLU A 297 -0.86 2.36 -13.72
N ALA A 298 -1.56 1.56 -12.92
CA ALA A 298 -1.55 0.11 -13.00
C ALA A 298 -2.96 -0.39 -12.66
N TYR A 299 -3.97 0.07 -13.41
CA TYR A 299 -5.37 -0.31 -13.17
C TYR A 299 -5.66 -1.73 -13.63
N GLY A 300 -6.66 -2.35 -13.02
CA GLY A 300 -7.29 -3.54 -13.60
C GLY A 300 -8.11 -3.19 -14.84
N GLY A 301 -8.27 -4.15 -15.74
CA GLY A 301 -9.04 -3.97 -16.97
C GLY A 301 -10.55 -3.97 -16.71
N GLY A 302 -11.30 -3.15 -17.45
CA GLY A 302 -12.76 -3.02 -17.28
C GLY A 302 -13.24 -1.60 -16.98
N LEU A 303 -12.43 -0.58 -17.26
CA LEU A 303 -12.84 0.82 -17.17
C LEU A 303 -13.79 1.14 -18.33
N SER A 304 -15.06 0.74 -18.23
CA SER A 304 -16.02 1.03 -19.29
C SER A 304 -16.32 2.53 -19.35
N SER A 305 -15.87 3.17 -20.42
CA SER A 305 -16.28 4.53 -20.80
C SER A 305 -17.70 4.57 -21.37
N ASP A 306 -18.26 3.41 -21.73
CA ASP A 306 -19.61 3.27 -22.30
C ASP A 306 -20.57 2.67 -21.26
N LYS A 307 -21.50 3.49 -20.77
CA LYS A 307 -22.57 3.07 -19.83
C LYS A 307 -23.55 2.04 -20.43
N ASN A 308 -23.41 1.70 -21.71
CA ASN A 308 -24.32 0.82 -22.45
C ASN A 308 -23.77 -0.61 -22.66
N THR A 309 -22.50 -0.87 -22.32
CA THR A 309 -21.92 -2.22 -22.36
C THR A 309 -22.02 -2.86 -20.98
N ALA A 310 -22.72 -4.01 -20.91
CA ALA A 310 -22.99 -4.72 -19.66
C ALA A 310 -21.75 -5.49 -19.16
N ILE A 311 -20.68 -4.77 -18.80
CA ILE A 311 -19.56 -5.35 -18.05
C ILE A 311 -20.03 -5.57 -16.61
N GLY A 312 -20.05 -6.83 -16.17
CA GLY A 312 -20.39 -7.18 -14.81
C GLY A 312 -19.27 -6.81 -13.83
N TRP A 313 -19.62 -6.49 -12.58
CA TRP A 313 -18.65 -6.16 -11.54
C TRP A 313 -17.57 -7.25 -11.34
N CYS A 314 -17.95 -8.51 -11.54
CA CYS A 314 -17.06 -9.66 -11.43
C CYS A 314 -16.09 -9.81 -12.60
N GLN A 315 -16.39 -9.21 -13.77
CA GLN A 315 -15.51 -9.23 -14.94
C GLN A 315 -14.39 -8.19 -14.83
N LEU A 316 -14.43 -7.29 -13.85
CA LEU A 316 -13.41 -6.29 -13.66
C LEU A 316 -12.13 -6.94 -13.14
N GLY A 317 -11.00 -6.63 -13.79
CA GLY A 317 -9.69 -6.93 -13.26
C GLY A 317 -9.39 -6.07 -12.04
N GLY A 318 -8.60 -6.60 -11.12
CA GLY A 318 -8.14 -5.87 -9.95
C GLY A 318 -6.93 -5.00 -10.25
N ASP A 319 -6.86 -3.84 -9.63
CA ASP A 319 -5.71 -2.93 -9.71
C ASP A 319 -4.40 -3.58 -9.26
N GLY A 320 -3.32 -3.10 -9.86
CA GLY A 320 -1.94 -3.48 -9.60
C GLY A 320 -1.28 -2.63 -8.52
N THR A 321 0.04 -2.77 -8.40
CA THR A 321 0.83 -2.14 -7.33
C THR A 321 1.81 -1.12 -7.89
N ILE A 322 1.83 0.08 -7.30
CA ILE A 322 2.82 1.11 -7.58
C ILE A 322 3.62 1.36 -6.29
N LEU A 323 4.94 1.18 -6.35
CA LEU A 323 5.86 1.42 -5.24
C LEU A 323 6.90 2.47 -5.63
N LYS A 324 7.11 3.46 -4.76
CA LYS A 324 8.18 4.45 -4.90
C LYS A 324 9.05 4.44 -3.65
N LEU A 325 10.34 4.14 -3.81
CA LEU A 325 11.35 4.12 -2.76
C LEU A 325 12.23 5.37 -2.91
N GLN A 326 12.50 6.05 -1.79
CA GLN A 326 13.20 7.34 -1.75
C GLN A 326 14.28 7.38 -0.67
N HIS A 327 15.54 7.33 -1.07
CA HIS A 327 16.67 7.22 -0.15
C HIS A 327 17.22 8.61 0.21
N SER A 328 16.78 9.19 1.34
CA SER A 328 17.35 10.45 1.83
C SER A 328 18.75 10.25 2.41
N THR A 329 19.75 10.98 1.92
CA THR A 329 20.96 11.23 2.70
C THR A 329 20.72 12.47 3.53
N LYS A 330 20.35 12.30 4.81
CA LYS A 330 20.62 13.36 5.78
C LYS A 330 22.13 13.59 5.77
N ASP A 331 22.56 14.71 5.20
CA ASP A 331 23.90 15.21 5.44
C ASP A 331 24.00 15.40 6.96
N ASN A 332 24.73 14.52 7.63
CA ASN A 332 25.14 14.71 9.00
C ASN A 332 25.99 15.99 9.00
N GLY A 333 25.35 17.12 9.29
CA GLY A 333 26.02 18.34 9.67
C GLY A 333 27.06 17.98 10.73
N GLY A 334 28.32 18.24 10.41
CA GLY A 334 29.45 17.76 11.20
C GLY A 334 29.33 18.12 12.68
N LEU A 335 29.66 17.16 13.53
CA LEU A 335 30.83 17.20 14.40
C LEU A 335 30.95 15.86 15.13
N ASP A 336 32.20 15.48 15.35
CA ASP A 336 32.73 14.33 16.08
C ASP A 336 32.72 12.95 15.43
N GLY A 337 33.95 12.52 15.13
CA GLY A 337 34.28 11.21 14.63
C GLY A 337 34.11 10.14 15.70
N SER A 338 33.35 9.12 15.32
CA SER A 338 33.60 7.74 15.70
C SER A 338 33.04 6.89 14.57
N GLU A 339 33.92 6.22 13.83
CA GLU A 339 33.55 5.21 12.86
C GLU A 339 32.85 4.06 13.61
N GLU A 340 31.51 4.09 13.65
CA GLU A 340 30.72 2.88 13.72
C GLU A 340 30.01 2.70 12.38
N SER A 341 30.26 1.54 11.77
CA SER A 341 29.64 1.07 10.55
C SER A 341 28.14 0.80 10.77
N GLY A 342 27.34 1.86 10.83
CA GLY A 342 25.89 1.77 10.81
C GLY A 342 25.40 1.51 9.39
N ARG A 343 24.61 0.46 9.19
CA ARG A 343 23.76 0.35 8.00
C ARG A 343 22.93 1.64 7.93
N GLY A 344 23.07 2.41 6.85
CA GLY A 344 22.20 3.55 6.60
C GLY A 344 20.76 3.04 6.50
N PHE A 345 19.85 3.63 7.26
CA PHE A 345 18.42 3.35 7.14
C PHE A 345 17.84 4.45 6.27
N ASP A 346 17.16 4.04 5.21
CA ASP A 346 16.61 4.93 4.18
C ASP A 346 15.22 5.43 4.57
N ASP A 347 14.82 6.61 4.10
CA ASP A 347 13.45 7.10 4.28
C ASP A 347 12.49 6.28 3.40
N SER A 348 11.26 6.06 3.86
CA SER A 348 10.22 5.36 3.10
C SER A 348 9.05 6.31 2.84
N LYS A 349 8.69 6.51 1.56
CA LYS A 349 7.56 7.36 1.17
C LYS A 349 6.58 6.63 0.26
N ALA A 350 5.37 6.38 0.76
CA ALA A 350 4.27 5.88 -0.06
C ALA A 350 3.56 7.04 -0.77
N LEU A 351 3.38 6.91 -2.09
CA LEU A 351 2.68 7.86 -2.97
C LEU A 351 1.76 7.07 -3.89
N GLY A 352 0.49 7.47 -4.02
CA GLY A 352 -0.48 6.80 -4.89
C GLY A 352 -1.16 5.60 -4.23
N TYR A 353 -1.34 4.50 -4.96
CA TYR A 353 -2.13 3.34 -4.52
C TYR A 353 -1.26 2.16 -4.09
N VAL A 354 -1.49 1.67 -2.88
CA VAL A 354 -0.85 0.47 -2.32
C VAL A 354 -1.93 -0.46 -1.77
N GLY A 355 -2.43 -1.38 -2.57
CA GLY A 355 -3.47 -2.31 -2.14
C GLY A 355 -3.97 -3.22 -3.27
N PRO A 356 -4.76 -4.27 -2.97
CA PRO A 356 -5.56 -4.98 -3.97
C PRO A 356 -6.71 -4.07 -4.42
N SER A 357 -7.30 -4.25 -5.60
CA SER A 357 -8.33 -3.35 -6.15
C SER A 357 -9.37 -2.83 -5.14
N SER A 358 -9.80 -1.58 -5.33
CA SER A 358 -10.82 -0.93 -4.49
C SER A 358 -12.19 -1.65 -4.46
N LEU A 359 -12.37 -2.68 -5.29
CA LEU A 359 -13.61 -3.45 -5.45
C LEU A 359 -13.53 -4.86 -4.82
N GLN A 360 -12.38 -5.30 -4.31
CA GLN A 360 -12.24 -6.63 -3.69
C GLN A 360 -11.46 -6.55 -2.37
N GLU A 361 -12.18 -6.32 -1.28
CA GLU A 361 -11.63 -6.34 0.08
C GLU A 361 -11.11 -7.72 0.51
N HIS A 362 -11.29 -8.80 -0.26
CA HIS A 362 -10.92 -10.15 0.17
C HIS A 362 -9.41 -10.47 0.07
N ASP A 363 -8.65 -9.77 -0.78
CA ASP A 363 -7.24 -10.08 -1.11
C ASP A 363 -6.20 -9.20 -0.40
N LEU A 364 -6.54 -8.73 0.80
CA LEU A 364 -5.67 -7.89 1.60
C LEU A 364 -4.39 -8.63 2.02
N PHE A 365 -3.25 -7.93 2.02
CA PHE A 365 -1.93 -8.46 2.37
C PHE A 365 -1.30 -7.73 3.57
N GLY A 366 -0.31 -8.33 4.21
CA GLY A 366 0.51 -7.67 5.23
C GLY A 366 1.59 -6.77 4.60
N LEU A 367 1.67 -5.52 5.00
CA LEU A 367 2.67 -4.55 4.55
C LEU A 367 3.59 -4.15 5.70
N THR A 368 4.90 -4.35 5.55
CA THR A 368 5.90 -3.88 6.52
C THR A 368 6.76 -2.77 5.91
N LEU A 369 6.80 -1.60 6.55
CA LEU A 369 7.63 -0.45 6.18
C LEU A 369 8.68 -0.20 7.24
N ILE A 370 9.97 -0.27 6.86
CA ILE A 370 11.10 -0.02 7.75
C ILE A 370 11.92 1.10 7.17
N GLY A 371 12.09 2.19 7.92
CA GLY A 371 12.83 3.37 7.42
C GLY A 371 13.38 4.28 8.50
N ALA A 372 14.19 5.26 8.08
CA ALA A 372 14.57 6.38 8.93
C ALA A 372 13.33 7.22 9.23
N ASP A 373 12.80 7.98 8.27
CA ASP A 373 11.47 8.58 8.36
C ASP A 373 10.47 7.79 7.48
N VAL A 374 9.20 7.68 7.91
CA VAL A 374 8.14 7.04 7.11
C VAL A 374 7.03 8.06 6.84
N SER A 375 6.68 8.24 5.57
CA SER A 375 5.62 9.19 5.18
C SER A 375 4.62 8.61 4.20
N PHE A 376 3.34 8.85 4.47
CA PHE A 376 2.24 8.62 3.55
C PHE A 376 1.78 9.99 3.05
N SER A 377 1.92 10.22 1.75
CA SER A 377 1.53 11.50 1.15
C SER A 377 0.65 11.29 -0.06
N ASN A 378 -0.58 11.83 0.00
CA ASN A 378 -1.62 11.60 -0.99
C ASN A 378 -1.73 10.11 -1.40
N ALA A 379 -1.63 9.23 -0.40
CA ALA A 379 -1.53 7.80 -0.59
C ALA A 379 -2.80 7.10 -0.12
N LEU A 380 -3.32 6.16 -0.93
CA LEU A 380 -4.34 5.20 -0.53
C LEU A 380 -3.66 3.86 -0.28
N THR A 381 -3.62 3.44 0.98
CA THR A 381 -3.06 2.15 1.41
C THR A 381 -4.18 1.25 1.86
N MET A 382 -4.37 0.09 1.23
CA MET A 382 -5.40 -0.89 1.55
C MET A 382 -4.74 -2.25 1.84
N VAL A 383 -4.75 -2.67 3.11
CA VAL A 383 -3.95 -3.81 3.60
C VAL A 383 -4.71 -4.67 4.60
N HIS A 384 -4.22 -5.87 4.89
CA HIS A 384 -4.77 -6.71 5.95
C HIS A 384 -4.20 -6.25 7.28
N GLU A 385 -2.88 -6.08 7.28
CA GLU A 385 -2.06 -5.63 8.38
C GLU A 385 -1.04 -4.60 7.87
N LEU A 386 -0.81 -3.53 8.63
CA LEU A 386 0.28 -2.59 8.40
C LEU A 386 1.25 -2.64 9.59
N GLU A 387 2.52 -2.86 9.33
CA GLU A 387 3.59 -2.72 10.31
C GLU A 387 4.55 -1.61 9.86
N VAL A 388 4.83 -0.66 10.75
CA VAL A 388 5.77 0.44 10.49
C VAL A 388 6.80 0.53 11.59
N GLU A 389 8.08 0.43 11.22
CA GLU A 389 9.23 0.68 12.09
C GLU A 389 10.03 1.87 11.57
N ALA A 390 9.84 3.04 12.19
CA ALA A 390 10.58 4.27 11.85
C ALA A 390 11.62 4.62 12.93
N ARG A 391 12.89 4.79 12.55
CA ARG A 391 13.92 5.33 13.46
C ARG A 391 13.81 6.84 13.69
N GLY A 392 12.95 7.49 12.93
CA GLY A 392 12.66 8.90 12.94
C GLY A 392 11.17 9.11 13.14
N ALA A 393 10.59 10.02 12.35
CA ALA A 393 9.20 10.41 12.45
C ALA A 393 8.31 9.60 11.49
N LEU A 394 7.04 9.45 11.88
CA LEU A 394 5.99 9.03 10.96
C LEU A 394 5.06 10.21 10.67
N SER A 395 4.70 10.39 9.39
CA SER A 395 3.65 11.32 8.96
C SER A 395 2.66 10.67 8.01
N LEU A 396 1.37 10.85 8.27
CA LEU A 396 0.29 10.54 7.35
C LEU A 396 -0.50 11.82 7.09
N ASP A 397 -0.39 12.37 5.88
CA ASP A 397 -1.00 13.66 5.56
C ASP A 397 -2.53 13.59 5.49
N LYS A 398 -3.18 14.75 5.54
CA LYS A 398 -4.64 14.88 5.54
C LYS A 398 -5.36 14.34 4.30
N PHE A 399 -4.62 14.03 3.23
CA PHE A 399 -5.17 13.53 1.97
C PHE A 399 -4.97 12.02 1.82
N SER A 400 -4.15 11.41 2.67
CA SER A 400 -3.87 9.99 2.63
C SER A 400 -4.96 9.20 3.35
N GLU A 401 -5.23 7.99 2.86
CA GLU A 401 -6.25 7.09 3.36
C GLU A 401 -5.62 5.71 3.64
N LEU A 402 -5.77 5.24 4.87
CA LEU A 402 -5.32 3.93 5.30
C LEU A 402 -6.54 3.06 5.60
N LYS A 403 -6.75 2.06 4.75
CA LYS A 403 -7.77 1.01 4.89
C LYS A 403 -7.11 -0.27 5.38
N PHE A 404 -7.63 -0.86 6.46
CA PHE A 404 -7.02 -2.04 7.07
C PHE A 404 -8.06 -3.01 7.62
N ARG A 405 -7.78 -4.32 7.67
CA ARG A 405 -8.76 -5.30 8.20
C ARG A 405 -8.48 -5.73 9.63
N GLU A 406 -7.23 -6.00 9.97
CA GLU A 406 -6.86 -6.58 11.27
C GLU A 406 -6.11 -5.59 12.13
N GLN A 407 -4.92 -5.13 11.69
CA GLN A 407 -4.11 -4.27 12.53
C GLN A 407 -3.25 -3.25 11.80
N VAL A 408 -2.97 -2.15 12.50
CA VAL A 408 -1.98 -1.13 12.16
C VAL A 408 -1.06 -0.95 13.36
N ASN A 409 0.19 -1.40 13.24
CA ASN A 409 1.21 -1.30 14.27
C ASN A 409 2.29 -0.32 13.84
N ILE A 410 2.42 0.79 14.58
CA ILE A 410 3.37 1.86 14.30
C ILE A 410 4.34 1.99 15.48
N GLN A 411 5.64 1.88 15.20
CA GLN A 411 6.72 2.10 16.17
C GLN A 411 7.67 3.17 15.64
N THR A 412 7.86 4.25 16.41
CA THR A 412 8.72 5.38 16.03
C THR A 412 9.68 5.79 17.14
N GLU A 413 10.92 6.16 16.79
CA GLU A 413 11.87 6.74 17.75
C GLU A 413 11.79 8.28 17.86
N ALA A 414 11.08 8.96 16.95
CA ALA A 414 10.76 10.38 17.04
C ALA A 414 9.25 10.59 17.26
N SER A 415 8.65 11.59 16.59
CA SER A 415 7.24 11.93 16.74
C SER A 415 6.39 11.28 15.65
N THR A 416 5.12 11.00 15.96
CA THR A 416 4.13 10.46 15.02
C THR A 416 3.04 11.48 14.78
N LYS A 417 2.71 11.75 13.51
CA LYS A 417 1.62 12.64 13.10
C LYS A 417 0.69 11.94 12.11
N ILE A 418 -0.60 11.87 12.41
CA ILE A 418 -1.61 11.25 11.55
C ILE A 418 -2.79 12.22 11.39
N GLU A 419 -2.95 12.76 10.19
CA GLU A 419 -3.99 13.74 9.85
C GLU A 419 -5.02 13.24 8.83
N GLY A 420 -4.76 12.09 8.18
CA GLY A 420 -5.58 11.53 7.10
C GLY A 420 -6.67 10.58 7.58
N PHE A 421 -7.19 9.76 6.66
CA PHE A 421 -8.30 8.84 6.92
C PHE A 421 -7.78 7.51 7.46
N LEU A 422 -8.33 7.02 8.57
CA LEU A 422 -8.10 5.66 9.07
C LEU A 422 -9.42 4.90 9.01
N GLN A 423 -9.49 3.84 8.22
CA GLN A 423 -10.73 3.12 7.95
C GLN A 423 -10.54 1.61 8.14
N PRO A 424 -11.08 1.03 9.22
CA PRO A 424 -11.16 -0.42 9.30
C PRO A 424 -12.16 -0.95 8.26
N LEU A 425 -11.78 -2.02 7.57
CA LEU A 425 -12.58 -2.70 6.56
C LEU A 425 -13.54 -3.71 7.21
N GLY A 426 -14.71 -3.90 6.60
CA GLY A 426 -15.72 -4.83 7.09
C GLY A 426 -15.23 -6.28 7.07
N LYS A 427 -15.80 -7.11 7.95
CA LYS A 427 -15.61 -8.56 7.89
C LYS A 427 -16.43 -9.16 6.73
N PRO A 428 -15.87 -10.09 5.95
CA PRO A 428 -16.65 -10.91 5.01
C PRO A 428 -17.83 -11.61 5.71
N LEU A 429 -18.97 -11.73 5.03
CA LEU A 429 -20.19 -12.36 5.55
C LEU A 429 -20.11 -13.89 5.74
N ASP A 430 -18.94 -14.51 5.61
CA ASP A 430 -18.76 -15.97 5.63
C ASP A 430 -18.63 -16.54 7.07
N GLY A 431 -19.77 -16.94 7.64
CA GLY A 431 -20.05 -18.28 8.19
C GLY A 431 -19.10 -18.98 9.18
N GLY A 432 -18.10 -18.33 9.78
CA GLY A 432 -17.17 -18.96 10.74
C GLY A 432 -17.15 -18.27 12.09
N ASN A 433 -17.53 -18.99 13.16
CA ASN A 433 -17.36 -18.60 14.57
C ASN A 433 -15.86 -18.48 14.93
N ARG A 434 -15.15 -17.47 14.41
CA ARG A 434 -13.93 -16.95 15.05
C ARG A 434 -14.35 -15.83 16.01
N PRO A 435 -13.74 -15.76 17.21
CA PRO A 435 -14.07 -14.72 18.18
C PRO A 435 -13.92 -13.32 17.56
N ASP A 436 -14.69 -12.38 18.08
CA ASP A 436 -14.81 -11.00 17.62
C ASP A 436 -13.46 -10.24 17.64
N ASP A 437 -12.59 -10.48 16.66
CA ASP A 437 -11.34 -9.71 16.54
C ASP A 437 -11.70 -8.28 16.11
N ILE A 438 -11.53 -7.33 17.03
CA ILE A 438 -11.72 -5.90 16.83
C ILE A 438 -10.47 -5.35 16.13
N PRO A 439 -10.58 -4.62 15.01
CA PRO A 439 -9.43 -4.03 14.34
C PRO A 439 -8.61 -3.16 15.29
N LEU A 440 -7.28 -3.35 15.31
CA LEU A 440 -6.36 -2.68 16.24
C LEU A 440 -5.49 -1.63 15.55
N ILE A 441 -5.45 -0.43 16.10
CA ILE A 441 -4.46 0.60 15.76
C ILE A 441 -3.57 0.79 16.99
N SER A 442 -2.29 0.46 16.87
CA SER A 442 -1.29 0.60 17.93
C SER A 442 -0.20 1.58 17.50
N VAL A 443 -0.05 2.68 18.24
CA VAL A 443 0.95 3.72 17.99
C VAL A 443 1.88 3.82 19.19
N ILE A 444 3.15 3.48 18.99
CA ILE A 444 4.22 3.59 19.99
C ILE A 444 5.25 4.61 19.49
N SER A 445 5.43 5.70 20.23
CA SER A 445 6.31 6.81 19.91
C SER A 445 7.23 7.15 21.09
N LYS A 446 8.54 7.27 20.83
CA LYS A 446 9.50 7.76 21.84
C LYS A 446 9.43 9.28 22.04
N LYS A 447 8.65 10.03 21.26
CA LYS A 447 8.35 11.46 21.49
C LYS A 447 6.85 11.70 21.51
N ASP A 448 6.38 12.64 20.69
CA ASP A 448 5.00 13.10 20.67
C ASP A 448 4.16 12.26 19.70
N VAL A 449 2.85 12.23 19.94
CA VAL A 449 1.85 11.66 19.03
C VAL A 449 0.76 12.69 18.80
N GLU A 450 0.51 13.03 17.54
CA GLU A 450 -0.60 13.88 17.13
C GLU A 450 -1.53 13.09 16.20
N LEU A 451 -2.73 12.80 16.69
CA LEU A 451 -3.79 12.07 15.99
C LEU A 451 -4.95 13.04 15.73
N ARG A 452 -5.14 13.40 14.46
CA ARG A 452 -6.25 14.21 13.95
C ARG A 452 -6.86 13.54 12.71
N PRO A 453 -7.35 12.30 12.83
CA PRO A 453 -7.89 11.61 11.67
C PRO A 453 -9.05 12.40 11.05
N GLN A 454 -9.14 12.38 9.72
CA GLN A 454 -10.30 12.97 9.03
C GLN A 454 -11.58 12.21 9.36
N THR A 455 -12.73 12.87 9.18
CA THR A 455 -14.05 12.33 9.52
C THR A 455 -14.41 11.11 8.67
N VAL A 456 -14.38 9.93 9.29
CA VAL A 456 -14.88 8.65 8.75
C VAL A 456 -15.51 7.86 9.88
N GLU A 457 -16.61 7.15 9.60
CA GLU A 457 -17.17 6.19 10.56
C GLU A 457 -16.16 5.05 10.74
N MET A 458 -15.38 5.08 11.82
CA MET A 458 -14.40 4.02 12.12
C MET A 458 -15.05 2.73 12.64
N GLY A 459 -16.37 2.69 12.82
CA GLY A 459 -17.07 1.55 13.40
C GLY A 459 -16.42 1.07 14.72
N GLN A 460 -16.42 -0.24 14.91
CA GLN A 460 -15.77 -0.89 16.06
C GLN A 460 -14.25 -0.97 15.83
N VAL A 461 -13.48 -0.25 16.64
CA VAL A 461 -12.01 -0.20 16.53
C VAL A 461 -11.36 -0.08 17.91
N GLU A 462 -10.17 -0.63 18.06
CA GLU A 462 -9.32 -0.46 19.23
C GLU A 462 -8.14 0.45 18.89
N LEU A 463 -7.95 1.53 19.64
CA LEU A 463 -6.87 2.50 19.47
C LEU A 463 -5.99 2.54 20.71
N ARG A 464 -4.75 2.08 20.57
CA ARG A 464 -3.71 2.09 21.60
C ARG A 464 -2.64 3.12 21.25
N VAL A 465 -2.37 4.04 22.17
CA VAL A 465 -1.35 5.07 22.00
C VAL A 465 -0.41 5.08 23.20
N LYS A 466 0.89 4.96 22.93
CA LYS A 466 1.95 5.11 23.92
C LYS A 466 2.95 6.15 23.42
N ALA A 467 3.07 7.26 24.13
CA ALA A 467 3.98 8.35 23.82
C ALA A 467 4.88 8.65 25.02
N ASN A 468 6.18 8.81 24.83
CA ASN A 468 7.06 9.31 25.90
C ASN A 468 7.04 10.84 26.02
N GLY A 469 6.36 11.55 25.12
CA GLY A 469 6.11 12.99 25.15
C GLY A 469 4.62 13.32 25.32
N THR A 470 4.13 14.23 24.48
CA THR A 470 2.75 14.69 24.48
C THR A 470 1.90 13.87 23.50
N CYS A 471 0.71 13.45 23.93
CA CYS A 471 -0.31 12.88 23.06
C CYS A 471 -1.43 13.90 22.86
N PHE A 472 -1.68 14.28 21.61
CA PHE A 472 -2.83 15.06 21.18
C PHE A 472 -3.75 14.17 20.34
N LEU A 473 -5.02 14.04 20.73
CA LEU A 473 -6.02 13.26 20.02
C LEU A 473 -7.29 14.09 19.84
N ASP A 474 -7.69 14.35 18.60
CA ASP A 474 -8.94 15.06 18.29
C ASP A 474 -9.76 14.25 17.27
N MET A 475 -10.87 13.68 17.73
CA MET A 475 -11.83 12.93 16.92
C MET A 475 -13.22 13.55 17.10
N PRO A 476 -13.54 14.62 16.35
CA PRO A 476 -14.77 15.41 16.51
C PRO A 476 -16.02 14.74 15.90
N PHE A 477 -15.98 13.43 15.72
CA PHE A 477 -17.03 12.62 15.10
C PHE A 477 -17.32 11.38 15.94
N ASP A 478 -18.49 10.80 15.74
CA ASP A 478 -18.92 9.64 16.51
C ASP A 478 -18.21 8.37 16.02
N THR A 479 -17.50 7.69 16.93
CA THR A 479 -16.86 6.39 16.69
C THR A 479 -17.54 5.33 17.55
N PRO A 480 -18.67 4.75 17.10
CA PRO A 480 -19.41 3.81 17.91
C PRO A 480 -18.58 2.55 18.19
N PHE A 481 -18.44 2.18 19.46
CA PHE A 481 -17.69 1.02 19.93
C PHE A 481 -16.15 1.17 19.87
N LEU A 482 -15.64 2.39 19.96
CA LEU A 482 -14.20 2.66 20.14
C LEU A 482 -13.72 2.16 21.50
N ARG A 483 -12.65 1.36 21.51
CA ARG A 483 -11.82 1.11 22.71
C ARG A 483 -10.55 1.94 22.63
N LEU A 484 -10.39 2.93 23.50
CA LEU A 484 -9.26 3.84 23.51
C LEU A 484 -8.38 3.61 24.74
N SER A 485 -7.06 3.50 24.54
CA SER A 485 -6.07 3.47 25.61
C SER A 485 -4.89 4.37 25.29
N ILE A 486 -4.68 5.40 26.11
CA ILE A 486 -3.58 6.37 25.96
C ILE A 486 -2.67 6.32 27.19
N SER A 487 -1.36 6.24 26.96
CA SER A 487 -0.32 6.41 27.96
C SER A 487 0.70 7.43 27.48
N ALA A 488 0.78 8.60 28.15
CA ALA A 488 1.69 9.68 27.74
C ALA A 488 2.19 10.54 28.91
N VAL A 489 3.18 11.41 28.67
CA VAL A 489 3.59 12.40 29.68
C VAL A 489 2.52 13.47 29.85
N ASN A 490 2.10 14.06 28.73
CA ASN A 490 0.98 14.99 28.68
C ASN A 490 -0.08 14.46 27.71
N VAL A 491 -1.36 14.62 28.05
CA VAL A 491 -2.48 14.23 27.18
C VAL A 491 -3.38 15.43 26.96
N SER A 492 -3.77 15.67 25.71
CA SER A 492 -4.79 16.65 25.34
C SER A 492 -5.81 16.01 24.39
N ILE A 493 -7.08 15.97 24.80
CA ILE A 493 -8.18 15.41 24.01
C ILE A 493 -9.29 16.46 23.91
N PRO A 494 -9.34 17.27 22.84
CA PRO A 494 -10.41 18.24 22.65
C PRO A 494 -11.77 17.57 22.43
N ASN A 495 -11.84 16.51 21.61
CA ASN A 495 -13.06 15.79 21.31
C ASN A 495 -12.82 14.29 21.14
N VAL A 496 -13.66 13.45 21.76
CA VAL A 496 -13.74 12.01 21.44
C VAL A 496 -15.10 11.43 21.87
N ASN A 497 -15.70 10.60 21.02
CA ASN A 497 -16.93 9.88 21.36
C ASN A 497 -16.84 8.38 21.01
N SER A 498 -16.90 7.53 22.03
CA SER A 498 -16.74 6.06 21.91
C SER A 498 -18.07 5.29 21.76
N GLY A 499 -19.23 5.94 21.93
CA GLY A 499 -20.53 5.26 21.89
C GLY A 499 -20.76 4.30 23.08
N PRO A 500 -21.68 3.31 22.95
CA PRO A 500 -22.09 2.43 24.05
C PRO A 500 -21.16 1.23 24.27
N VAL A 501 -21.23 0.60 25.46
CA VAL A 501 -20.42 -0.60 25.81
C VAL A 501 -21.10 -1.88 25.29
N LEU A 502 -20.36 -2.74 24.55
CA LEU A 502 -20.84 -4.05 24.06
C LEU A 502 -20.79 -5.17 25.11
N GLU A 503 -19.76 -5.19 25.97
CA GLU A 503 -19.53 -6.25 26.96
C GLU A 503 -19.84 -5.78 28.38
N CYS A 504 -20.92 -6.31 28.96
CA CYS A 504 -21.39 -5.98 30.30
C CYS A 504 -20.81 -6.90 31.37
N LYS A 505 -19.49 -6.92 31.49
CA LYS A 505 -18.86 -7.55 32.66
C LYS A 505 -19.01 -6.60 33.85
N GLU A 506 -19.29 -7.16 35.03
CA GLU A 506 -19.35 -6.40 36.27
C GLU A 506 -17.99 -5.74 36.49
N ILE A 507 -17.96 -4.40 36.47
CA ILE A 507 -16.77 -3.64 36.81
C ILE A 507 -16.72 -3.61 38.33
N GLU A 508 -15.80 -4.37 38.93
CA GLU A 508 -15.52 -4.22 40.35
C GLU A 508 -15.16 -2.76 40.64
N LEU A 509 -15.68 -2.23 41.74
CA LEU A 509 -15.62 -0.81 42.09
C LEU A 509 -14.15 -0.40 42.37
N GLN A 510 -13.41 0.02 41.35
CA GLN A 510 -11.99 0.40 41.44
C GLN A 510 -11.79 1.91 41.66
N ALA A 511 -12.63 2.53 42.49
CA ALA A 511 -12.54 3.96 42.81
C ALA A 511 -11.51 4.22 43.93
N ASP A 512 -10.27 3.75 43.77
CA ASP A 512 -9.16 4.09 44.67
C ASP A 512 -8.01 4.81 43.90
N PRO A 513 -7.23 5.69 44.55
CA PRO A 513 -6.10 6.38 43.90
C PRO A 513 -4.99 5.47 43.36
N SER A 514 -4.91 4.24 43.85
CA SER A 514 -3.98 3.21 43.36
C SER A 514 -4.45 2.56 42.06
N ALA A 515 -5.73 2.67 41.69
CA ALA A 515 -6.28 2.16 40.43
C ALA A 515 -5.59 2.75 39.20
N CYS A 516 -5.27 4.06 39.23
CA CYS A 516 -4.49 4.69 38.16
C CYS A 516 -3.09 4.09 38.02
N ASN A 517 -2.48 3.60 39.11
CA ASN A 517 -1.15 2.99 39.08
C ASN A 517 -1.21 1.50 38.72
N SER A 518 -2.20 0.77 39.24
CA SER A 518 -2.38 -0.66 38.97
C SER A 518 -2.84 -0.90 37.53
N LEU A 519 -3.80 -0.12 37.02
CA LEU A 519 -4.30 -0.23 35.65
C LEU A 519 -3.27 0.24 34.63
N ARG A 520 -2.45 1.25 34.95
CA ARG A 520 -1.32 1.66 34.11
C ARG A 520 -0.31 0.53 33.87
N ALA A 521 -0.19 -0.41 34.81
CA ALA A 521 0.71 -1.57 34.72
C ALA A 521 0.02 -2.84 34.18
N SER A 522 -1.31 -2.83 34.02
CA SER A 522 -2.10 -3.98 33.56
C SER A 522 -2.07 -4.14 32.03
N THR A 523 -2.31 -5.35 31.55
CA THR A 523 -2.49 -5.64 30.13
C THR A 523 -3.87 -5.19 29.66
N HIS A 524 -3.95 -4.61 28.46
CA HIS A 524 -5.15 -3.98 27.90
C HIS A 524 -6.39 -4.89 27.91
N ASP A 525 -6.23 -6.19 27.65
CA ASP A 525 -7.33 -7.16 27.60
C ASP A 525 -8.05 -7.39 28.96
N THR A 526 -7.51 -6.81 30.04
CA THR A 526 -8.07 -6.89 31.39
C THR A 526 -8.69 -5.57 31.88
N GLN A 527 -8.62 -4.50 31.08
CA GLN A 527 -9.15 -3.19 31.46
C GLN A 527 -10.64 -3.08 31.10
N PRO A 528 -11.52 -2.75 32.08
CA PRO A 528 -12.96 -2.79 31.86
C PRO A 528 -13.54 -1.50 31.23
N TYR A 529 -12.70 -0.50 30.94
CA TYR A 529 -13.14 0.81 30.45
C TYR A 529 -13.00 0.94 28.92
N SER A 530 -14.01 1.52 28.28
CA SER A 530 -13.96 1.87 26.85
C SER A 530 -12.98 3.00 26.53
N ILE A 531 -12.73 3.92 27.48
CA ILE A 531 -11.66 4.93 27.37
C ILE A 531 -10.75 4.84 28.60
N ASN A 532 -9.45 4.65 28.37
CA ASN A 532 -8.41 4.64 29.39
C ASN A 532 -7.38 5.71 29.05
N VAL A 533 -7.18 6.69 29.94
CA VAL A 533 -6.17 7.74 29.76
C VAL A 533 -5.27 7.81 30.97
N PHE A 534 -3.97 7.61 30.74
CA PHE A 534 -2.93 7.69 31.77
C PHE A 534 -1.89 8.75 31.40
N ALA A 535 -2.11 9.98 31.87
CA ALA A 535 -1.12 11.06 31.77
C ALA A 535 -0.21 11.04 33.00
N SER A 536 1.12 11.03 32.82
CA SER A 536 2.02 11.06 33.97
C SER A 536 2.23 12.46 34.55
N ASN A 537 1.85 13.52 33.84
CA ASN A 537 1.99 14.91 34.29
C ASN A 537 0.72 15.74 34.07
N LEU A 538 0.38 16.11 32.83
CA LEU A 538 -0.75 16.99 32.54
C LEU A 538 -1.81 16.29 31.68
N ALA A 539 -3.09 16.48 32.01
CA ALA A 539 -4.21 16.04 31.20
C ALA A 539 -5.18 17.20 30.95
N THR A 540 -5.51 17.47 29.68
CA THR A 540 -6.54 18.43 29.28
C THR A 540 -7.62 17.72 28.47
N PHE A 541 -8.88 17.88 28.86
CA PHE A 541 -10.01 17.20 28.25
C PHE A 541 -11.11 18.21 27.88
N GLY A 542 -11.53 18.19 26.62
CA GLY A 542 -12.68 18.94 26.12
C GLY A 542 -13.96 18.10 26.22
N ASN A 543 -14.60 17.84 25.07
CA ASN A 543 -15.84 17.05 25.00
C ASN A 543 -15.52 15.56 24.83
N ILE A 544 -15.70 14.79 25.89
CA ILE A 544 -15.43 13.35 25.92
C ILE A 544 -16.70 12.60 26.27
N SER A 545 -17.07 11.60 25.47
CA SER A 545 -18.14 10.68 25.85
C SER A 545 -17.83 9.22 25.57
N ALA A 546 -18.16 8.36 26.53
CA ALA A 546 -17.98 6.91 26.42
C ALA A 546 -18.82 6.19 27.48
N GLY A 547 -19.26 4.96 27.21
CA GLY A 547 -20.05 4.21 28.18
C GLY A 547 -19.29 3.78 29.46
N SER A 548 -17.96 3.72 29.42
CA SER A 548 -17.09 3.58 30.60
C SER A 548 -15.73 4.25 30.40
N MET A 549 -15.23 4.99 31.39
CA MET A 549 -13.96 5.72 31.27
C MET A 549 -13.16 5.76 32.56
N ILE A 550 -11.84 5.74 32.43
CA ILE A 550 -10.88 6.11 33.47
C ILE A 550 -9.92 7.17 32.94
N LEU A 551 -9.85 8.30 33.65
CA LEU A 551 -9.00 9.43 33.30
C LEU A 551 -8.04 9.68 34.47
N CYS A 552 -6.74 9.53 34.22
CA CYS A 552 -5.69 9.66 35.23
C CYS A 552 -4.70 10.74 34.83
N SER A 553 -4.33 11.58 35.79
CA SER A 553 -3.23 12.54 35.68
C SER A 553 -2.34 12.46 36.91
N GLY A 554 -1.02 12.50 36.71
CA GLY A 554 -0.06 12.50 37.81
C GLY A 554 0.05 13.85 38.54
N ASN A 555 -0.39 14.95 37.93
CA ASN A 555 -0.28 16.28 38.52
C ASN A 555 -1.58 17.10 38.37
N ASN A 556 -1.83 17.68 37.19
CA ASN A 556 -3.02 18.49 36.95
C ASN A 556 -3.92 17.87 35.88
N MET A 557 -5.23 17.97 36.10
CA MET A 557 -6.27 17.66 35.11
C MET A 557 -7.13 18.90 34.89
N THR A 558 -7.27 19.31 33.63
CA THR A 558 -8.11 20.45 33.23
C THR A 558 -9.26 19.95 32.37
N LEU A 559 -10.48 20.33 32.74
CA LEU A 559 -11.69 20.04 31.96
C LEU A 559 -12.16 21.34 31.30
N GLU A 560 -12.07 21.41 29.98
CA GLU A 560 -12.47 22.57 29.16
C GLU A 560 -13.83 22.36 28.47
N GLY A 561 -14.34 21.13 28.49
CA GLY A 561 -15.63 20.74 27.91
C GLY A 561 -16.41 19.75 28.77
N ALA A 562 -17.36 19.04 28.15
CA ALA A 562 -18.20 18.07 28.83
C ALA A 562 -17.58 16.67 28.81
N VAL A 563 -17.37 16.08 29.98
CA VAL A 563 -17.04 14.65 30.13
C VAL A 563 -18.31 13.91 30.54
N SER A 564 -18.79 12.99 29.69
CA SER A 564 -20.05 12.29 29.90
C SER A 564 -19.94 10.78 29.72
N SER A 565 -20.42 10.04 30.71
CA SER A 565 -20.68 8.60 30.60
C SER A 565 -22.17 8.27 30.41
N SER A 566 -22.97 9.24 29.97
CA SER A 566 -24.43 9.13 29.88
C SER A 566 -24.95 8.28 28.71
N TRP A 567 -24.07 7.76 27.85
CA TRP A 567 -24.46 6.95 26.69
C TRP A 567 -24.66 5.50 27.09
N LEU A 568 -25.78 4.92 26.63
CA LEU A 568 -26.39 3.63 26.98
C LEU A 568 -25.42 2.64 27.66
N GLY A 569 -25.54 2.53 28.98
CA GLY A 569 -25.14 1.31 29.68
C GLY A 569 -25.86 0.11 29.07
N CYS A 570 -25.23 -1.06 29.16
CA CYS A 570 -25.72 -2.39 28.79
C CYS A 570 -27.02 -2.45 27.97
N GLY A 571 -26.89 -2.56 26.64
CA GLY A 571 -28.02 -2.69 25.70
C GLY A 571 -28.95 -3.89 25.95
N SER A 572 -28.58 -4.83 26.82
CA SER A 572 -29.43 -5.96 27.23
C SER A 572 -30.58 -5.57 28.18
N GLY A 573 -30.62 -4.34 28.69
CA GLY A 573 -31.61 -3.92 29.68
C GLY A 573 -31.46 -4.65 31.02
N ILE A 574 -30.25 -5.15 31.31
CA ILE A 574 -29.86 -5.76 32.58
C ILE A 574 -28.70 -4.92 33.14
N GLY A 575 -29.02 -4.15 34.16
CA GLY A 575 -28.08 -3.39 34.98
C GLY A 575 -28.78 -3.05 36.31
N PRO A 576 -28.05 -2.75 37.38
CA PRO A 576 -28.62 -2.54 38.72
C PRO A 576 -29.62 -1.36 38.85
N GLY A 577 -29.88 -0.62 37.76
CA GLY A 577 -30.88 0.45 37.66
C GLY A 577 -32.24 0.03 37.07
N LYS A 578 -32.56 -1.26 37.04
CA LYS A 578 -33.89 -1.74 36.65
C LYS A 578 -34.81 -1.75 37.88
N SER A 579 -35.85 -0.92 37.84
CA SER A 579 -36.96 -0.96 38.81
C SER A 579 -37.92 -2.09 38.43
N ASP A 580 -38.36 -2.90 39.41
CA ASP A 580 -39.38 -3.95 39.22
C ASP A 580 -40.82 -3.38 39.12
N VAL A 581 -40.98 -2.05 39.18
CA VAL A 581 -42.28 -1.37 39.13
C VAL A 581 -42.59 -0.91 37.71
N SER A 582 -43.64 -1.49 37.12
CA SER A 582 -44.15 -1.10 35.80
C SER A 582 -44.82 0.28 35.87
N GLY A 583 -44.28 1.26 35.11
CA GLY A 583 -44.96 2.55 34.85
C GLY A 583 -44.20 3.83 35.19
N GLU A 584 -42.96 3.78 35.71
CA GLU A 584 -42.17 4.98 36.03
C GLU A 584 -40.81 4.99 35.30
N ALA A 585 -40.36 6.18 34.89
CA ALA A 585 -39.08 6.38 34.21
C ALA A 585 -37.90 6.10 35.16
N SER A 586 -37.23 4.95 35.01
CA SER A 586 -35.96 4.66 35.69
C SER A 586 -34.79 5.16 34.84
N GLY A 587 -33.86 5.92 35.44
CA GLY A 587 -32.61 6.31 34.78
C GLY A 587 -31.69 5.09 34.62
N GLY A 588 -31.17 4.89 33.40
CA GLY A 588 -30.33 3.74 33.05
C GLY A 588 -29.09 3.59 33.94
N ALA A 589 -28.68 2.34 34.15
CA ALA A 589 -27.50 1.98 34.94
C ALA A 589 -26.21 2.41 34.22
N GLY A 590 -25.50 3.40 34.75
CA GLY A 590 -24.11 3.69 34.37
C GLY A 590 -23.13 2.81 35.15
N HIS A 591 -22.03 2.41 34.51
CA HIS A 591 -20.90 1.79 35.20
C HIS A 591 -20.21 2.84 36.08
N GLY A 592 -20.24 2.69 37.42
CA GLY A 592 -19.52 3.56 38.36
C GLY A 592 -20.34 4.24 39.46
N GLY A 593 -21.60 3.84 39.70
CA GLY A 593 -22.38 4.33 40.84
C GLY A 593 -23.63 3.50 41.15
N ARG A 594 -24.20 3.67 42.36
CA ARG A 594 -25.55 3.16 42.66
C ARG A 594 -26.52 3.84 41.70
N GLY A 595 -27.20 3.05 40.85
CA GLY A 595 -28.29 3.54 40.00
C GLY A 595 -29.31 4.33 40.82
N GLY A 596 -29.91 5.35 40.21
CA GLY A 596 -30.79 6.30 40.87
C GLY A 596 -31.90 5.60 41.66
N ASN A 597 -31.99 5.87 42.96
CA ASN A 597 -33.16 5.51 43.73
C ASN A 597 -34.34 6.39 43.31
N VAL A 598 -35.51 5.77 43.22
CA VAL A 598 -36.81 6.46 43.08
C VAL A 598 -36.96 7.48 44.21
N LEU A 599 -37.60 8.62 43.91
CA LEU A 599 -37.88 9.72 44.83
C LEU A 599 -38.35 9.24 46.23
N PRO A 600 -37.99 9.97 47.31
CA PRO A 600 -37.63 11.39 47.32
C PRO A 600 -36.13 11.70 47.55
N GLY A 601 -35.21 10.74 47.40
CA GLY A 601 -33.79 10.96 47.67
C GLY A 601 -32.94 11.26 46.43
N SER A 602 -32.69 12.54 46.14
CA SER A 602 -31.82 12.99 45.04
C SER A 602 -30.30 12.81 45.34
N THR A 603 -29.82 11.57 45.49
CA THR A 603 -28.39 11.29 45.79
C THR A 603 -27.74 10.20 44.92
N GLY A 604 -28.26 9.94 43.71
CA GLY A 604 -27.80 8.85 42.83
C GLY A 604 -26.94 9.28 41.63
N GLY A 605 -25.83 10.00 41.85
CA GLY A 605 -24.83 10.29 40.81
C GLY A 605 -23.57 9.45 40.99
N GLY A 606 -22.83 9.17 39.90
CA GLY A 606 -21.55 8.45 39.94
C GLY A 606 -20.54 9.05 40.92
N ALA A 607 -19.62 8.23 41.43
CA ALA A 607 -18.61 8.69 42.37
C ALA A 607 -17.51 9.50 41.64
N ALA A 608 -17.39 10.79 41.94
CA ALA A 608 -16.21 11.59 41.61
C ALA A 608 -15.28 11.64 42.83
N TYR A 609 -14.03 11.18 42.67
CA TYR A 609 -13.00 11.29 43.70
C TYR A 609 -12.16 12.54 43.42
N ASP A 610 -12.25 13.52 44.31
CA ASP A 610 -11.43 14.73 44.28
C ASP A 610 -10.37 14.66 45.38
N ILE A 611 -9.14 14.29 45.00
CA ILE A 611 -7.97 14.22 45.88
C ILE A 611 -7.54 15.58 46.47
N SER A 612 -8.09 16.70 45.97
CA SER A 612 -7.72 18.03 46.49
C SER A 612 -8.12 18.21 47.96
N LYS A 613 -9.19 17.55 48.42
CA LYS A 613 -9.63 17.59 49.83
C LYS A 613 -8.73 16.76 50.76
N GLU A 614 -8.19 15.64 50.30
CA GLU A 614 -7.28 14.81 51.11
C GLU A 614 -5.90 15.44 51.24
N ILE A 615 -5.41 16.12 50.20
CA ILE A 615 -4.16 16.90 50.27
C ILE A 615 -4.31 18.08 51.24
N LEU A 616 -5.46 18.79 51.23
CA LEU A 616 -5.76 19.84 52.21
C LEU A 616 -5.85 19.28 53.64
N MET A 617 -6.43 18.09 53.82
CA MET A 617 -6.51 17.43 55.13
C MET A 617 -5.14 16.94 55.61
N GLN A 618 -4.29 16.39 54.73
CA GLN A 618 -2.92 15.99 55.07
C GLN A 618 -2.03 17.20 55.36
N GLN A 619 -2.16 18.30 54.62
CA GLN A 619 -1.46 19.56 54.93
C GLN A 619 -1.92 20.15 56.26
N TYR A 620 -3.21 20.08 56.59
CA TYR A 620 -3.75 20.54 57.87
C TYR A 620 -3.29 19.64 59.05
N MET A 621 -3.20 18.33 58.84
CA MET A 621 -2.69 17.38 59.85
C MET A 621 -1.17 17.50 60.04
N CYS A 622 -0.39 17.73 58.98
CA CYS A 622 1.03 18.09 59.09
C CYS A 622 1.23 19.42 59.84
N TYR A 623 0.40 20.44 59.57
CA TYR A 623 0.44 21.72 60.28
C TYR A 623 0.10 21.59 61.78
N LEU A 624 -0.78 20.65 62.15
CA LEU A 624 -1.10 20.35 63.54
C LEU A 624 -0.02 19.52 64.24
N GLN A 625 0.74 18.69 63.52
CA GLN A 625 1.88 17.94 64.06
C GLN A 625 3.15 18.79 64.23
N GLU A 626 3.33 19.87 63.46
CA GLU A 626 4.42 20.84 63.68
C GLU A 626 4.15 21.83 64.84
N LYS A 627 2.92 21.87 65.36
CA LYS A 627 2.50 22.75 66.47
C LYS A 627 2.19 22.03 67.78
N ALA A 628 2.38 20.71 67.84
CA ALA A 628 2.39 19.91 69.06
C ALA A 628 3.84 19.53 69.39
#